data_AF-A0A6I9MZ64-F1
#
_entry.id   AF-A0A6I9MZ64-F1
#
_cell.length_a   1.000
_cell.length_b   1.000
_cell.length_c   1.000
_cell.angle_alpha   90.00
_cell.angle_beta   90.00
_cell.angle_gamma   90.00
#
_symmetry.space_group_name_H-M   'P 1'
#
loop_
_entity.id
_entity.type
_entity.pdbx_description
1 polymer ?
#
loop_
_entity_poly.entity_id
_entity_poly.type
_entity_poly.pdbx_seq_one_letter_code
_entity_poly.pdbx_strand_id
1 'polypeptide(L)'
;QSELSVKLNRQLERCLRNSKCIDTESLCVVSGEKVWQIRVDVHMLNHDGNLMDAASIAAITALCHFKRPDVGIQGDEVTVYSPEERDPIPLSVYHMPISVSFSFFQQG
;
A
#
# COMPACT_ATOMS: atom_id res chain seq x y z
N GLN A 1 7.77 20.77 5.55
CA GLN A 1 7.94 19.77 4.47
C GLN A 1 8.13 20.52 3.15
N SER A 2 8.92 20.00 2.21
CA SER A 2 9.11 20.61 0.88
C SER A 2 7.84 20.45 0.03
N GLU A 3 7.56 21.42 -0.86
CA GLU A 3 6.43 21.39 -1.80
C GLU A 3 6.42 20.10 -2.64
N LEU A 4 7.60 19.65 -3.08
CA LEU A 4 7.78 18.39 -3.82
C LEU A 4 7.28 17.18 -3.02
N SER A 5 7.62 17.13 -1.73
CA SER A 5 7.22 16.02 -0.84
C SER A 5 5.71 15.96 -0.65
N VAL A 6 5.05 17.12 -0.50
CA VAL A 6 3.59 17.19 -0.36
C VAL A 6 2.91 16.75 -1.66
N LYS A 7 3.42 17.19 -2.81
CA LYS A 7 2.89 16.83 -4.14
C LYS A 7 3.02 15.34 -4.42
N LEU A 8 4.21 14.76 -4.21
CA LEU A 8 4.47 13.34 -4.42
C LEU A 8 3.60 12.46 -3.51
N ASN A 9 3.53 12.80 -2.21
CA ASN A 9 2.72 12.03 -1.27
C ASN A 9 1.24 12.02 -1.69
N ARG A 10 0.68 13.19 -2.00
CA ARG A 10 -0.71 13.29 -2.47
C ARG A 10 -0.96 12.55 -3.79
N GLN A 11 0.00 12.56 -4.71
CA GLN A 11 -0.11 11.82 -5.98
C GLN A 11 -0.08 10.31 -5.76
N LEU A 12 0.84 9.82 -4.92
CA LEU A 12 0.96 8.40 -4.58
C LEU A 12 -0.28 7.91 -3.83
N GLU A 13 -0.78 8.69 -2.88
CA GLU A 13 -2.00 8.37 -2.15
C GLU A 13 -3.20 8.25 -3.09
N ARG A 14 -3.37 9.20 -4.03
CA ARG A 14 -4.45 9.12 -5.03
C ARG A 14 -4.29 7.91 -5.94
N CYS A 15 -3.06 7.60 -6.37
CA CYS A 15 -2.77 6.46 -7.23
C CYS A 15 -3.18 5.13 -6.56
N LEU A 16 -2.92 4.96 -5.27
CA LEU A 16 -3.19 3.71 -4.55
C LEU A 16 -4.61 3.66 -3.93
N ARG A 17 -5.06 4.73 -3.28
CA ARG A 17 -6.37 4.76 -2.60
C ARG A 17 -7.53 4.91 -3.58
N ASN A 18 -7.45 5.84 -4.53
CA ASN A 18 -8.58 6.12 -5.42
C ASN A 18 -8.77 5.05 -6.50
N SER A 19 -7.69 4.35 -6.87
CA SER A 19 -7.78 3.20 -7.76
C SER A 19 -8.47 2.01 -7.11
N LYS A 20 -8.54 1.96 -5.77
CA LYS A 20 -9.02 0.81 -5.00
C LYS A 20 -8.26 -0.47 -5.38
N CYS A 21 -6.95 -0.35 -5.54
CA CYS A 21 -6.10 -1.48 -5.92
C CYS A 21 -6.02 -2.58 -4.85
N ILE A 22 -6.25 -2.24 -3.58
CA ILE A 22 -6.30 -3.17 -2.44
C ILE A 22 -7.75 -3.38 -2.02
N ASP A 23 -8.11 -4.64 -1.77
CA ASP A 23 -9.41 -5.00 -1.22
C ASP A 23 -9.50 -4.64 0.28
N THR A 24 -10.08 -3.48 0.58
CA THR A 24 -10.27 -3.02 1.96
C THR A 24 -11.32 -3.80 2.73
N GLU A 25 -12.23 -4.52 2.05
CA GLU A 25 -13.27 -5.30 2.71
C GLU A 25 -12.69 -6.59 3.29
N SER A 26 -11.73 -7.22 2.59
CA SER A 26 -10.97 -8.37 3.10
C SER A 26 -10.13 -8.11 4.36
N LEU A 27 -9.97 -6.82 4.71
CA LEU A 27 -9.22 -6.37 5.89
C LEU A 27 -10.10 -6.22 7.14
N CYS A 28 -11.42 -6.35 7.01
CA CYS A 28 -12.34 -6.34 8.15
C CYS A 28 -12.25 -7.67 8.91
N VAL A 29 -12.04 -7.60 10.23
CA VAL A 29 -12.01 -8.79 11.10
C VAL A 29 -13.34 -8.94 11.81
N VAL A 30 -13.80 -7.86 12.48
CA VAL A 30 -15.11 -7.77 13.11
C VAL A 30 -15.74 -6.44 12.71
N SER A 31 -16.90 -6.51 12.04
CA SER A 31 -17.60 -5.32 11.53
C SER A 31 -17.92 -4.34 12.65
N GLY A 32 -17.51 -3.09 12.47
CA GLY A 32 -17.75 -2.01 13.45
C GLY A 32 -16.83 -2.03 14.68
N GLU A 33 -15.94 -3.01 14.82
CA GLU A 33 -15.09 -3.15 16.01
C GLU A 33 -13.59 -3.26 15.67
N LYS A 34 -13.20 -4.24 14.83
CA LYS A 34 -11.78 -4.56 14.58
C LYS A 34 -11.50 -4.70 13.09
N VAL A 35 -10.51 -3.94 12.62
CA VAL A 35 -10.06 -3.94 11.21
C VAL A 35 -8.54 -3.84 11.14
N TRP A 36 -7.96 -4.33 10.04
CA TRP A 36 -6.55 -4.11 9.75
C TRP A 36 -6.30 -2.71 9.21
N GLN A 37 -5.30 -2.04 9.78
CA GLN A 37 -4.73 -0.81 9.22
C GLN A 37 -3.40 -1.12 8.54
N ILE A 38 -3.36 -1.05 7.21
CA ILE A 38 -2.14 -1.21 6.44
C ILE A 38 -1.50 0.15 6.20
N ARG A 39 -0.21 0.27 6.53
CA ARG A 39 0.61 1.46 6.28
C ARG A 39 1.79 1.08 5.40
N VAL A 40 2.05 1.91 4.40
CA VAL A 40 3.24 1.82 3.54
C VAL A 40 4.05 3.09 3.73
N ASP A 41 5.31 2.95 4.09
CA ASP A 41 6.26 4.05 4.18
C ASP A 41 7.28 3.94 3.04
N VAL A 42 7.49 5.03 2.31
CA VAL A 42 8.42 5.10 1.19
C VAL A 42 9.55 6.06 1.54
N HIS A 43 10.79 5.57 1.49
CA HIS A 43 11.99 6.35 1.78
C HIS A 43 12.83 6.53 0.52
N MET A 44 13.14 7.78 0.18
CA MET A 44 14.03 8.09 -0.94
C MET A 44 15.49 8.02 -0.49
N LEU A 45 16.24 7.07 -1.05
CA LEU A 45 17.66 6.88 -0.73
C LEU A 45 18.59 7.71 -1.65
N ASN A 46 18.24 7.77 -2.94
CA ASN A 46 18.95 8.55 -3.94
C ASN A 46 17.92 9.19 -4.88
N HIS A 47 18.21 10.40 -5.35
CA HIS A 47 17.32 11.15 -6.23
C HIS A 47 18.04 11.54 -7.53
N ASP A 48 17.72 10.81 -8.60
CA ASP A 48 18.23 11.05 -9.96
C ASP A 48 17.07 11.04 -10.98
N GLY A 49 16.00 11.79 -10.67
CA GLY A 49 14.78 11.85 -11.49
C GLY A 49 13.67 10.85 -11.12
N ASN A 50 12.56 10.93 -11.86
CA ASN A 50 11.36 10.05 -11.84
C ASN A 50 10.92 9.49 -10.47
N LEU A 51 10.97 10.32 -9.42
CA LEU A 51 10.61 9.91 -8.05
C LEU A 51 9.22 9.29 -7.94
N MET A 52 8.23 9.85 -8.66
CA MET A 52 6.85 9.37 -8.61
C MET A 52 6.74 7.93 -9.15
N ASP A 53 7.41 7.64 -10.26
CA ASP A 53 7.41 6.32 -10.90
C ASP A 53 8.07 5.29 -10.00
N ALA A 54 9.27 5.60 -9.49
CA ALA A 54 9.96 4.76 -8.54
C ALA A 54 9.13 4.52 -7.26
N ALA A 55 8.50 5.56 -6.71
CA ALA A 55 7.67 5.45 -5.50
C ALA A 55 6.42 4.60 -5.73
N SER A 56 5.76 4.72 -6.89
CA SER A 56 4.58 3.92 -7.22
C SER A 56 4.93 2.43 -7.34
N ILE A 57 6.04 2.11 -8.03
CA ILE A 57 6.54 0.75 -8.18
C ILE A 57 6.94 0.17 -6.82
N ALA A 58 7.68 0.94 -6.01
CA ALA A 58 8.09 0.51 -4.68
C ALA A 58 6.88 0.20 -3.78
N ALA A 59 5.89 1.10 -3.75
CA ALA A 59 4.71 0.94 -2.91
C ALA A 59 3.84 -0.25 -3.35
N ILE A 60 3.58 -0.42 -4.66
CA ILE A 60 2.77 -1.55 -5.13
C ILE A 60 3.48 -2.88 -4.94
N THR A 61 4.80 -2.93 -5.17
CA THR A 61 5.60 -4.13 -4.94
C THR A 61 5.61 -4.50 -3.45
N ALA A 62 5.76 -3.51 -2.56
CA ALA A 62 5.70 -3.74 -1.12
C ALA A 62 4.34 -4.29 -0.69
N LEU A 63 3.23 -3.76 -1.23
CA LEU A 63 1.88 -4.26 -0.94
C LEU A 63 1.65 -5.68 -1.47
N CYS A 64 2.14 -6.00 -2.67
CA CYS A 64 2.05 -7.35 -3.23
C CYS A 64 2.93 -8.36 -2.49
N HIS A 65 4.07 -7.93 -1.94
CA HIS A 65 4.97 -8.81 -1.18
C HIS A 65 4.49 -9.01 0.25
N PHE A 66 3.94 -7.97 0.88
CA PHE A 66 3.56 -7.98 2.29
C PHE A 66 2.55 -9.10 2.58
N LYS A 67 2.75 -9.77 3.73
CA LYS A 67 1.81 -10.75 4.27
C LYS A 67 1.44 -10.33 5.68
N ARG A 68 0.14 -10.31 5.98
CA ARG A 68 -0.39 -10.04 7.32
C ARG A 68 -0.44 -11.34 8.15
N PRO A 69 -0.37 -11.25 9.49
CA PRO A 69 -0.64 -12.41 10.33
C PRO A 69 -2.07 -12.94 10.12
N ASP A 70 -2.22 -14.25 10.34
CA ASP A 70 -3.54 -14.90 10.31
C ASP A 70 -4.32 -14.59 11.60
N VAL A 71 -5.66 -14.63 11.50
CA VAL A 71 -6.57 -14.33 12.61
C VAL A 71 -7.61 -15.43 12.79
N GLY A 72 -7.78 -15.86 14.03
CA GLY A 72 -8.85 -16.74 14.45
C GLY A 72 -9.95 -15.95 15.14
N ILE A 73 -11.20 -16.32 14.89
CA ILE A 73 -12.38 -15.74 15.55
C ILE A 73 -13.15 -16.89 16.21
N GLN A 74 -13.37 -16.79 17.52
CA GLN A 74 -14.18 -17.73 18.29
C GLN A 74 -15.19 -16.93 19.14
N GLY A 75 -16.44 -16.86 18.68
CA GLY A 75 -17.41 -15.94 19.26
C GLY A 75 -16.95 -14.49 19.08
N ASP A 76 -16.80 -13.76 20.18
CA ASP A 76 -16.32 -12.37 20.21
C ASP A 76 -14.79 -12.25 20.43
N GLU A 77 -14.09 -13.36 20.64
CA GLU A 77 -12.64 -13.37 20.86
C GLU A 77 -11.89 -13.41 19.52
N VAL A 78 -10.93 -12.49 19.37
CA VAL A 78 -10.04 -12.39 18.20
C VAL A 78 -8.62 -12.73 18.64
N THR A 79 -8.05 -13.76 18.03
CA THR A 79 -6.66 -14.19 18.24
C THR A 79 -5.84 -13.88 17.01
N VAL A 80 -4.74 -13.14 17.17
CA VAL A 80 -3.75 -12.90 16.10
C VAL A 80 -2.61 -13.90 16.28
N TYR A 81 -2.34 -14.72 15.27
CA TYR A 81 -1.30 -15.73 15.32
C TYR A 81 0.04 -15.18 14.83
N SER A 82 1.14 -15.63 15.46
CA SER A 82 2.48 -15.30 14.98
C SER A 82 2.82 -16.07 13.70
N PRO A 83 3.82 -15.61 12.92
CA PRO A 83 4.28 -16.32 11.71
C PRO A 83 4.82 -17.73 11.99
N GLU A 84 5.26 -18.01 13.22
CA GLU A 84 5.72 -19.35 13.64
C GLU A 84 4.55 -20.30 13.93
N GLU A 85 3.39 -19.76 14.30
CA GLU A 85 2.18 -20.54 14.59
C GLU A 85 1.36 -20.84 13.33
N ARG A 86 1.28 -19.87 12.40
CA ARG A 86 0.53 -19.99 11.14
C ARG A 86 1.17 -19.23 10.00
N ASP A 87 1.03 -19.77 8.79
CA ASP A 87 1.48 -19.12 7.57
C ASP A 87 0.81 -17.74 7.39
N PRO A 88 1.59 -16.66 7.18
CA PRO A 88 1.06 -15.33 6.92
C PRO A 88 0.23 -15.26 5.63
N ILE A 89 -0.83 -14.44 5.65
CA ILE A 89 -1.80 -14.29 4.57
C ILE A 89 -1.41 -13.10 3.68
N PRO A 90 -1.29 -13.27 2.35
CA PRO A 90 -1.03 -12.15 1.45
C PRO A 90 -2.20 -11.16 1.41
N LEU A 91 -1.95 -9.93 0.98
CA LEU A 91 -3.02 -8.98 0.72
C LEU A 91 -3.76 -9.33 -0.58
N SER A 92 -5.07 -9.09 -0.59
CA SER A 92 -5.90 -9.14 -1.79
C SER A 92 -5.66 -7.87 -2.62
N VAL A 93 -4.92 -8.01 -3.72
CA VAL A 93 -4.60 -6.92 -4.67
C VAL A 93 -5.36 -7.15 -5.98
N TYR A 94 -6.26 -6.24 -6.35
CA TYR A 94 -7.08 -6.34 -7.56
C TYR A 94 -6.30 -5.98 -8.84
N HIS A 95 -5.42 -4.99 -8.76
CA HIS A 95 -4.61 -4.51 -9.88
C HIS A 95 -3.42 -3.72 -9.36
N MET A 96 -2.44 -3.44 -10.24
CA MET A 96 -1.17 -2.81 -9.88
C MET A 96 -0.99 -1.46 -10.59
N PRO A 97 -1.54 -0.36 -10.05
CA PRO A 97 -1.37 0.95 -10.65
C PRO A 97 0.08 1.41 -10.52
N ILE A 98 0.67 1.81 -11.64
CA ILE A 98 2.03 2.35 -11.72
C ILE A 98 1.97 3.72 -12.41
N SER A 99 2.77 4.67 -11.94
CA SER A 99 2.87 5.97 -12.60
C SER A 99 3.90 5.95 -13.71
N VAL A 100 3.67 6.80 -14.71
CA VAL A 100 4.60 7.05 -15.81
C VAL A 100 4.73 8.56 -15.96
N SER A 101 5.94 9.07 -15.86
CA SER A 101 6.24 10.48 -15.95
C SER A 101 6.68 10.87 -17.36
N PHE A 102 6.08 11.92 -17.90
CA PHE A 102 6.45 12.53 -19.18
C PHE A 102 7.06 13.89 -18.93
N SER A 103 8.12 14.21 -19.67
CA SER A 103 8.74 15.54 -19.67
C SER A 103 8.66 16.10 -21.08
N PHE A 104 8.10 17.31 -21.18
CA PHE A 104 7.93 18.04 -22.44
C PHE A 104 9.03 19.09 -22.57
N PHE A 105 9.58 19.25 -23.77
CA PHE A 105 10.63 20.22 -24.07
C PHE A 105 10.23 21.05 -25.30
N GLN A 106 10.51 22.35 -25.29
CA GLN A 106 10.34 23.23 -26.47
C GLN A 106 8.97 23.09 -27.18
N GLN A 107 7.88 23.39 -26.44
CA GLN A 107 6.48 23.34 -26.91
C GLN A 107 5.90 21.93 -27.18
N GLY A 108 6.64 20.87 -26.86
CA GLY A 108 6.15 19.49 -26.87
C GLY A 108 7.27 18.51 -26.70
#